data_AF-A0A9P5AU80-F1
#
_entry.id   AF-A0A9P5AU80-F1
#
_cell.length_a   1.000
_cell.length_b   1.000
_cell.length_c   1.000
_cell.angle_alpha   90.00
_cell.angle_beta   90.00
_cell.angle_gamma   90.00
#
_symmetry.space_group_name_H-M   'P 1'
#
loop_
_entity.id
_entity.type
_entity.pdbx_description
1 polymer ?
#
loop_
_entity_poly.entity_id
_entity_poly.type
_entity_poly.pdbx_seq_one_letter_code
_entity_poly.pdbx_strand_id
1 'polypeptide(L)'
;MSSSKSDSESSPRQPNSGQSTPDHPGGDLVKRTPLKDYDIICDGDLVLIVGQDRRRIRITIQAARTTSSVLSNLLDESNSTGTNNAGEAVELKLSLDDAMAALNAFASLYPGNPYVNDLTPEEIYDMVVFGRKYEMLEEFKRVAFQWFYATREEVNSGPVYQVCDLEDCWYLLMVARYMDMESEFGKLSERLIRAKVGYINERLQRRPPRYGDYDPDPEATIYWAIRRARQSFGLFQAQHTRCRWTGRTEFVWDYGSFYL
;
A
#
# COMPACT_ATOMS: atom_id res chain seq x y z
N MET A 1 65.16 57.75 -18.50
CA MET A 1 64.36 57.56 -17.28
C MET A 1 65.20 56.67 -16.36
N SER A 2 66.22 57.23 -15.71
CA SER A 2 66.18 57.85 -14.37
C SER A 2 65.62 56.86 -13.34
N SER A 3 66.52 56.17 -12.62
CA SER A 3 66.79 56.34 -11.17
C SER A 3 65.60 55.92 -10.30
N SER A 4 65.71 55.12 -9.24
CA SER A 4 66.82 54.62 -8.43
C SER A 4 66.16 53.86 -7.25
N LYS A 5 66.87 52.86 -6.68
CA LYS A 5 67.00 52.48 -5.25
C LYS A 5 65.79 52.63 -4.31
N SER A 6 65.49 51.78 -3.34
CA SER A 6 66.17 50.70 -2.59
C SER A 6 65.34 50.51 -1.30
N ASP A 7 65.36 49.31 -0.72
CA ASP A 7 65.34 49.07 0.75
C ASP A 7 64.12 49.57 1.56
N SER A 8 63.65 49.00 2.65
CA SER A 8 64.00 47.87 3.50
C SER A 8 62.87 47.75 4.54
N GLU A 9 62.79 46.58 5.18
CA GLU A 9 62.45 46.34 6.59
C GLU A 9 61.20 47.04 7.18
N SER A 10 60.32 46.34 7.91
CA SER A 10 60.64 45.97 9.29
C SER A 10 59.52 45.10 9.88
N SER A 11 59.90 43.98 10.49
CA SER A 11 59.08 43.28 11.48
C SER A 11 59.09 44.06 12.81
N PRO A 12 58.07 43.94 13.68
CA PRO A 12 58.41 43.35 14.98
C PRO A 12 57.31 42.51 15.65
N ARG A 13 57.76 41.38 16.22
CA ARG A 13 57.53 40.86 17.59
C ARG A 13 56.09 40.60 18.09
N GLN A 14 55.84 39.30 18.33
CA GLN A 14 55.15 38.63 19.47
C GLN A 14 54.90 39.48 20.74
N PRO A 15 53.92 39.17 21.65
CA PRO A 15 53.70 37.80 22.18
C PRO A 15 52.29 37.40 22.70
N ASN A 16 52.21 36.12 23.11
CA ASN A 16 51.53 35.58 24.30
C ASN A 16 50.01 35.29 24.35
N SER A 17 49.78 33.99 24.63
CA SER A 17 49.05 33.45 25.79
C SER A 17 47.53 33.39 25.77
N GLY A 18 47.02 32.16 25.92
CA GLY A 18 45.66 31.91 26.40
C GLY A 18 45.05 30.57 26.02
N GLN A 19 45.57 29.46 26.58
CA GLN A 19 44.73 28.33 26.99
C GLN A 19 43.57 28.86 27.85
N SER A 20 42.35 28.34 27.94
CA SER A 20 41.61 27.21 27.35
C SER A 20 40.18 27.41 27.85
N THR A 21 39.16 26.99 27.09
CA THR A 21 37.90 26.53 27.70
C THR A 21 37.23 25.50 26.78
N PRO A 22 36.46 24.57 27.37
CA PRO A 22 36.47 23.17 26.99
C PRO A 22 35.23 22.74 26.19
N ASP A 23 35.46 21.69 25.42
CA ASP A 23 34.52 20.65 24.98
C ASP A 23 33.09 20.80 25.49
N HIS A 24 32.20 21.22 24.59
CA HIS A 24 30.79 20.89 24.72
C HIS A 24 30.57 19.44 24.26
N PRO A 25 29.89 18.61 25.08
CA PRO A 25 29.65 17.21 24.76
C PRO A 25 28.67 17.11 23.60
N GLY A 26 28.95 16.14 22.73
CA GLY A 26 28.24 15.79 21.50
C GLY A 26 26.73 16.04 21.56
N GLY A 27 26.30 17.06 20.82
CA GLY A 27 25.04 16.97 20.11
C GLY A 27 25.27 16.03 18.95
N ASP A 28 24.86 14.76 19.07
CA ASP A 28 24.73 13.87 17.93
C ASP A 28 23.94 14.61 16.85
N LEU A 29 24.64 15.07 15.82
CA LEU A 29 24.04 15.34 14.52
C LEU A 29 23.52 13.97 14.05
N VAL A 30 22.32 13.61 14.52
CA VAL A 30 21.44 12.75 13.76
C VAL A 30 21.30 13.46 12.42
N LYS A 31 22.11 13.03 11.44
CA LYS A 31 21.86 13.31 10.03
C LYS A 31 20.44 12.85 9.80
N ARG A 32 19.48 13.78 9.90
CA ARG A 32 18.11 13.56 9.46
C ARG A 32 18.27 13.20 7.99
N THR A 33 18.12 11.92 7.68
CA THR A 33 17.99 11.46 6.32
C THR A 33 16.95 12.37 5.65
N PRO A 34 17.26 13.00 4.50
CA PRO A 34 16.28 13.84 3.82
C PRO A 34 14.98 13.06 3.65
N LEU A 35 13.85 13.70 3.97
CA LEU A 35 12.53 13.16 3.65
C LEU A 35 12.54 12.81 2.17
N LYS A 36 12.28 11.54 1.83
CA LYS A 36 12.29 11.08 0.45
C LYS A 36 10.98 11.55 -0.17
N ASP A 37 11.06 12.60 -0.97
CA ASP A 37 9.94 13.08 -1.78
C ASP A 37 9.73 12.10 -2.94
N TYR A 38 8.48 11.69 -3.14
CA TYR A 38 8.07 10.84 -4.25
C TYR A 38 7.22 11.67 -5.21
N ASP A 39 7.79 11.97 -6.37
CA ASP A 39 7.07 12.67 -7.44
C ASP A 39 6.38 11.62 -8.33
N ILE A 40 5.06 11.51 -8.21
CA ILE A 40 4.26 10.70 -9.14
C ILE A 40 4.01 11.50 -10.42
N ILE A 41 3.79 12.82 -10.28
CA ILE A 41 3.57 13.75 -11.40
C ILE A 41 4.60 14.88 -11.29
N CYS A 42 5.41 15.06 -12.33
CA CYS A 42 6.29 16.23 -12.45
C CYS A 42 5.42 17.50 -12.45
N ASP A 43 5.78 18.48 -11.61
CA ASP A 43 5.04 19.75 -11.42
C ASP A 43 3.65 19.62 -10.77
N GLY A 44 3.40 18.57 -9.97
CA GLY A 44 2.18 18.47 -9.19
C GLY A 44 1.94 19.64 -8.22
N ASP A 45 0.72 20.17 -8.20
CA ASP A 45 0.27 21.30 -7.38
C ASP A 45 -0.27 20.89 -6.00
N LEU A 46 -0.19 19.60 -5.64
CA LEU A 46 -0.57 19.04 -4.35
C LEU A 46 0.52 18.11 -3.81
N VAL A 47 0.89 18.30 -2.54
CA VAL A 47 1.77 17.43 -1.77
C VAL A 47 0.98 16.77 -0.65
N LEU A 48 0.84 15.46 -0.73
CA LEU A 48 0.31 14.65 0.36
C LEU A 48 1.44 14.37 1.36
N ILE A 49 1.22 14.73 2.62
CA ILE A 49 2.12 14.39 3.73
C ILE A 49 1.50 13.20 4.46
N VAL A 50 2.02 12.00 4.20
CA VAL A 50 1.42 10.74 4.62
C VAL A 50 2.23 10.06 5.72
N GLY A 51 1.53 9.47 6.68
CA GLY A 51 2.12 8.65 7.73
C GLY A 51 2.88 9.43 8.81
N GLN A 52 3.31 8.68 9.83
CA GLN A 52 4.07 9.23 10.96
C GLN A 52 5.47 9.67 10.56
N ASP A 53 6.04 9.04 9.53
CA ASP A 53 7.32 9.39 8.91
C ASP A 53 7.22 10.60 7.97
N ARG A 54 6.01 11.14 7.77
CA ARG A 54 5.73 12.36 7.00
C ARG A 54 6.25 12.30 5.57
N ARG A 55 6.11 11.15 4.91
CA ARG A 55 6.50 11.03 3.50
C ARG A 55 5.72 12.02 2.65
N ARG A 56 6.39 12.60 1.66
CA ARG A 56 5.82 13.62 0.79
C ARG A 56 5.59 12.98 -0.58
N ILE A 57 4.35 12.95 -1.01
CA ILE A 57 3.93 12.39 -2.30
C ILE A 57 3.34 13.53 -3.12
N ARG A 58 3.98 13.88 -4.24
CA ARG A 58 3.52 14.96 -5.11
C ARG A 58 2.62 14.42 -6.22
N ILE A 59 1.41 14.98 -6.29
CA ILE A 59 0.36 14.70 -7.26
C ILE A 59 -0.29 16.02 -7.70
N THR A 60 -1.36 15.95 -8.49
CA THR A 60 -2.19 17.12 -8.80
C THR A 60 -3.47 17.16 -7.96
N ILE A 61 -3.96 18.36 -7.66
CA ILE A 61 -5.29 18.59 -7.06
C ILE A 61 -6.36 17.95 -7.94
N GLN A 62 -6.23 18.07 -9.26
CA GLN A 62 -7.16 17.45 -10.19
C GLN A 62 -7.18 15.93 -10.07
N ALA A 63 -6.02 15.28 -9.96
CA ALA A 63 -5.95 13.83 -9.76
C ALA A 63 -6.63 13.42 -8.44
N ALA A 64 -6.36 14.12 -7.34
CA ALA A 64 -7.00 13.85 -6.06
C ALA A 64 -8.53 13.99 -6.13
N ARG A 65 -9.04 15.09 -6.70
CA ARG A 65 -10.48 15.35 -6.84
C ARG A 65 -11.18 14.35 -7.77
N THR A 66 -10.53 13.97 -8.86
CA THR A 66 -11.12 13.05 -9.85
C THR A 66 -11.18 11.63 -9.33
N THR A 67 -10.20 11.22 -8.51
CA THR A 67 -10.07 9.83 -8.05
C THR A 67 -10.71 9.56 -6.69
N SER A 68 -10.99 10.61 -5.90
CA SER A 68 -11.53 10.48 -4.56
C SER A 68 -12.47 11.63 -4.20
N SER A 69 -13.73 11.30 -3.96
CA SER A 69 -14.75 12.18 -3.36
C SER A 69 -14.30 12.68 -1.99
N VAL A 70 -13.72 11.81 -1.16
CA VAL A 70 -13.23 12.13 0.19
C VAL A 70 -12.12 13.17 0.13
N LEU A 71 -11.12 12.98 -0.74
CA LEU A 71 -10.06 13.97 -0.91
C LEU A 71 -10.57 15.27 -1.52
N SER A 72 -11.55 15.20 -2.44
CA SER A 72 -12.20 16.40 -2.98
C SER A 72 -12.82 17.24 -1.85
N ASN A 73 -13.60 16.60 -0.97
CA ASN A 73 -14.23 17.28 0.16
C ASN A 73 -13.19 17.87 1.11
N LEU A 74 -12.13 17.13 1.44
CA LEU A 74 -11.05 17.63 2.30
C LEU A 74 -10.34 18.86 1.71
N LEU A 75 -10.14 18.88 0.39
CA LEU A 75 -9.53 20.01 -0.32
C LEU A 75 -10.46 21.23 -0.39
N ASP A 76 -11.77 21.00 -0.48
CA ASP A 76 -12.77 22.07 -0.46
C ASP A 76 -12.89 22.68 0.94
N GLU A 77 -12.88 21.86 2.00
CA GLU A 77 -12.84 22.32 3.40
C GLU A 77 -11.60 23.16 3.72
N SER A 78 -10.46 22.85 3.10
CA SER A 78 -9.22 23.60 3.26
C SER A 78 -9.12 24.84 2.35
N ASN A 79 -10.20 25.23 1.63
CA ASN A 79 -10.22 26.29 0.62
C ASN A 79 -9.05 26.19 -0.37
N SER A 80 -8.65 24.97 -0.71
CA SER A 80 -7.45 24.71 -1.50
C SER A 80 -7.81 24.70 -2.99
N THR A 81 -7.75 25.87 -3.60
CA THR A 81 -7.87 26.08 -5.05
C THR A 81 -6.49 26.36 -5.65
N GLY A 82 -5.79 25.33 -6.14
CA GLY A 82 -4.51 25.50 -6.85
C GLY A 82 -3.34 25.93 -5.95
N THR A 83 -2.23 26.32 -6.58
CA THR A 83 -1.08 26.92 -5.90
C THR A 83 -1.52 28.06 -4.99
N ASN A 84 -1.00 28.11 -3.77
CA ASN A 84 -1.26 29.23 -2.88
C ASN A 84 -0.81 30.56 -3.53
N ASN A 85 -1.22 31.72 -3.00
CA ASN A 85 -0.86 33.03 -3.57
C ASN A 85 0.66 33.29 -3.71
N ALA A 86 1.52 32.39 -3.19
CA ALA A 86 2.98 32.40 -3.32
C ALA A 86 3.53 31.46 -4.40
N GLY A 87 2.67 30.74 -5.13
CA GLY A 87 3.08 29.77 -6.16
C GLY A 87 3.51 28.40 -5.61
N GLU A 88 3.27 28.13 -4.32
CA GLU A 88 3.65 26.85 -3.69
C GLU A 88 2.50 25.84 -3.78
N ALA A 89 2.88 24.56 -3.92
CA ALA A 89 1.94 23.44 -3.91
C ALA A 89 1.16 23.37 -2.59
N VAL A 90 -0.11 22.99 -2.67
CA VAL A 90 -0.97 22.76 -1.50
C VAL A 90 -0.44 21.57 -0.71
N GLU A 91 -0.46 21.64 0.62
CA GLU A 91 -0.11 20.49 1.47
C GLU A 91 -1.37 19.91 2.14
N LEU A 92 -1.59 18.61 1.99
CA LEU A 92 -2.65 17.87 2.68
C LEU A 92 -2.05 16.78 3.58
N LYS A 93 -2.42 16.76 4.86
CA LYS A 93 -1.84 15.83 5.86
C LYS A 93 -2.73 14.60 6.07
N LEU A 94 -2.19 13.42 5.80
CA LEU A 94 -2.82 12.10 6.00
C LEU A 94 -2.02 11.31 7.05
N SER A 95 -2.02 11.81 8.30
CA SER A 95 -1.04 11.41 9.33
C SER A 95 -1.19 9.99 9.88
N LEU A 96 -2.37 9.37 9.68
CA LEU A 96 -2.69 8.02 10.17
C LEU A 96 -2.61 6.95 9.07
N ASP A 97 -2.26 7.36 7.85
CA ASP A 97 -2.27 6.50 6.68
C ASP A 97 -0.90 5.92 6.37
N ASP A 98 -0.89 4.75 5.74
CA ASP A 98 0.34 4.15 5.25
C ASP A 98 0.81 4.87 3.98
N ALA A 99 2.06 5.33 4.00
CA ALA A 99 2.62 6.11 2.91
C ALA A 99 2.88 5.27 1.64
N MET A 100 3.18 3.98 1.78
CA MET A 100 3.37 3.09 0.63
C MET A 100 2.03 2.75 -0.02
N ALA A 101 0.98 2.48 0.76
CA ALA A 101 -0.36 2.27 0.25
C ALA A 101 -0.88 3.49 -0.52
N ALA A 102 -0.68 4.71 0.01
CA ALA A 102 -1.02 5.95 -0.68
C ALA A 102 -0.23 6.14 -1.97
N LEU A 103 1.10 5.90 -1.93
CA LEU A 103 1.97 5.99 -3.11
C LEU A 103 1.49 5.03 -4.20
N ASN A 104 1.27 3.76 -3.84
CA ASN A 104 0.84 2.71 -4.77
C ASN A 104 -0.55 3.00 -5.34
N ALA A 105 -1.48 3.55 -4.55
CA ALA A 105 -2.81 3.95 -5.01
C ALA A 105 -2.75 4.97 -6.16
N PHE A 106 -2.02 6.06 -5.96
CA PHE A 106 -1.90 7.10 -6.98
C PHE A 106 -1.01 6.67 -8.16
N ALA A 107 0.06 5.90 -7.89
CA ALA A 107 0.90 5.32 -8.93
C ALA A 107 0.10 4.41 -9.86
N SER A 108 -0.80 3.59 -9.31
CA SER A 108 -1.64 2.64 -10.05
C SER A 108 -2.68 3.30 -10.95
N LEU A 109 -3.10 4.52 -10.61
CA LEU A 109 -4.09 5.28 -11.38
C LEU A 109 -3.47 6.20 -12.42
N TYR A 110 -2.15 6.44 -12.36
CA TYR A 110 -1.49 7.37 -13.29
C TYR A 110 -1.07 6.67 -14.59
N PRO A 111 -1.61 7.08 -15.75
CA PRO A 111 -1.21 6.49 -17.03
C PRO A 111 0.28 6.72 -17.30
N GLY A 112 1.01 5.64 -17.57
CA GLY A 112 2.45 5.69 -17.88
C GLY A 112 3.38 5.40 -16.71
N ASN A 113 2.86 5.10 -15.52
CA ASN A 113 3.66 4.53 -14.44
C ASN A 113 3.83 3.01 -14.64
N PRO A 114 5.06 2.48 -14.84
CA PRO A 114 5.27 1.05 -15.08
C PRO A 114 5.01 0.18 -13.84
N TYR A 115 4.96 0.76 -12.63
CA TYR A 115 4.94 0.01 -11.37
C TYR A 115 3.60 -0.64 -11.02
N VAL A 116 2.51 -0.40 -11.78
CA VAL A 116 1.18 -0.98 -11.51
C VAL A 116 1.20 -2.53 -11.54
N ASN A 117 2.17 -3.12 -12.26
CA ASN A 117 2.30 -4.56 -12.45
C ASN A 117 3.29 -5.26 -11.49
N ASP A 118 4.04 -4.49 -10.69
CA ASP A 118 5.13 -5.02 -9.85
C ASP A 118 4.75 -5.14 -8.37
N LEU A 119 3.49 -4.84 -8.03
CA LEU A 119 3.00 -4.89 -6.65
C LEU A 119 2.82 -6.32 -6.17
N THR A 120 3.25 -6.59 -4.94
CA THR A 120 2.93 -7.86 -4.28
C THR A 120 1.45 -7.92 -3.89
N PRO A 121 0.88 -9.12 -3.69
CA PRO A 121 -0.48 -9.28 -3.19
C PRO A 121 -0.78 -8.49 -1.91
N GLU A 122 0.15 -8.45 -0.96
CA GLU A 122 0.04 -7.65 0.27
C GLU A 122 -0.05 -6.15 -0.05
N GLU A 123 0.85 -5.64 -0.91
CA GLU A 123 0.84 -4.23 -1.33
C GLU A 123 -0.45 -3.85 -2.07
N ILE A 124 -0.98 -4.76 -2.90
CA ILE A 124 -2.27 -4.57 -3.58
C ILE A 124 -3.39 -4.50 -2.54
N TYR A 125 -3.39 -5.39 -1.54
CA TYR A 125 -4.39 -5.38 -0.48
C TYR A 125 -4.35 -4.09 0.34
N ASP A 126 -3.18 -3.64 0.79
CA ASP A 126 -3.05 -2.41 1.58
C ASP A 126 -3.46 -1.17 0.76
N MET A 127 -3.08 -1.12 -0.52
CA MET A 127 -3.53 -0.10 -1.46
C MET A 127 -5.05 -0.10 -1.62
N VAL A 128 -5.70 -1.26 -1.73
CA VAL A 128 -7.16 -1.37 -1.85
C VAL A 128 -7.86 -0.98 -0.55
N VAL A 129 -7.28 -1.28 0.62
CA VAL A 129 -7.77 -0.80 1.92
C VAL A 129 -7.71 0.73 1.98
N PHE A 130 -6.61 1.33 1.53
CA PHE A 130 -6.49 2.79 1.38
C PHE A 130 -7.56 3.32 0.41
N GLY A 131 -7.70 2.72 -0.77
CA GLY A 131 -8.70 3.13 -1.75
C GLY A 131 -10.13 3.02 -1.25
N ARG A 132 -10.45 2.03 -0.40
CA ARG A 132 -11.76 1.93 0.24
C ARG A 132 -12.01 3.10 1.19
N LYS A 133 -11.01 3.47 2.00
CA LYS A 133 -11.10 4.62 2.93
C LYS A 133 -11.34 5.94 2.20
N TYR A 134 -10.73 6.10 1.02
CA TYR A 134 -10.81 7.32 0.21
C TYR A 134 -11.78 7.22 -0.97
N GLU A 135 -12.64 6.19 -1.01
CA GLU A 135 -13.65 5.99 -2.07
C GLU A 135 -13.06 5.95 -3.51
N MET A 136 -11.89 5.33 -3.68
CA MET A 136 -11.15 5.22 -4.94
C MET A 136 -11.37 3.89 -5.68
N LEU A 137 -12.15 2.96 -5.12
CA LEU A 137 -12.24 1.58 -5.62
C LEU A 137 -12.76 1.48 -7.07
N GLU A 138 -13.69 2.34 -7.47
CA GLU A 138 -14.20 2.36 -8.84
C GLU A 138 -13.12 2.70 -9.88
N GLU A 139 -12.15 3.54 -9.49
CA GLU A 139 -11.02 3.88 -10.36
C GLU A 139 -10.05 2.69 -10.49
N PHE A 140 -9.82 1.96 -9.38
CA PHE A 140 -9.00 0.75 -9.38
C PHE A 140 -9.57 -0.37 -10.25
N LYS A 141 -10.89 -0.52 -10.34
CA LYS A 141 -11.53 -1.54 -11.20
C LYS A 141 -11.06 -1.49 -12.66
N ARG A 142 -10.62 -0.32 -13.15
CA ARG A 142 -10.09 -0.16 -14.53
C ARG A 142 -8.77 -0.87 -14.76
N VAL A 143 -7.97 -1.06 -13.71
CA VAL A 143 -6.63 -1.68 -13.76
C VAL A 143 -6.56 -3.00 -13.00
N ALA A 144 -7.53 -3.27 -12.13
CA ALA A 144 -7.54 -4.38 -11.19
C ALA A 144 -7.38 -5.76 -11.82
N PHE A 145 -7.85 -5.95 -13.07
CA PHE A 145 -7.70 -7.23 -13.75
C PHE A 145 -6.23 -7.67 -13.80
N GLN A 146 -5.27 -6.74 -13.96
CA GLN A 146 -3.84 -7.05 -14.08
C GLN A 146 -3.28 -7.71 -12.81
N TRP A 147 -3.84 -7.37 -11.65
CA TRP A 147 -3.39 -7.89 -10.34
C TRP A 147 -3.72 -9.37 -10.13
N PHE A 148 -4.65 -9.93 -10.91
CA PHE A 148 -5.07 -11.33 -10.80
C PHE A 148 -4.43 -12.25 -11.84
N TYR A 149 -3.53 -11.73 -12.69
CA TYR A 149 -2.77 -12.51 -13.67
C TYR A 149 -1.27 -12.41 -13.42
N ALA A 150 -0.56 -13.52 -13.56
CA ALA A 150 0.89 -13.53 -13.38
C ALA A 150 1.55 -12.78 -14.54
N THR A 151 2.25 -11.70 -14.22
CA THR A 151 2.99 -10.83 -15.16
C THR A 151 4.48 -11.12 -15.21
N ARG A 152 4.99 -12.13 -14.48
CA ARG A 152 6.42 -12.46 -14.53
C ARG A 152 6.82 -12.96 -15.91
N GLU A 153 7.88 -12.35 -16.44
CA GLU A 153 8.65 -12.86 -17.57
C GLU A 153 8.97 -14.34 -17.31
N GLU A 154 8.71 -15.17 -18.32
CA GLU A 154 8.92 -16.63 -18.36
C GLU A 154 7.71 -17.52 -17.97
N VAL A 155 6.91 -17.81 -19.01
CA VAL A 155 6.28 -19.11 -19.32
C VAL A 155 4.86 -19.41 -18.82
N ASN A 156 4.17 -18.57 -18.05
CA ASN A 156 2.72 -18.78 -17.86
C ASN A 156 1.94 -17.49 -17.57
N SER A 157 1.28 -16.94 -18.59
CA SER A 157 0.21 -15.94 -18.46
C SER A 157 -1.06 -16.61 -17.91
N GLY A 158 -0.95 -17.15 -16.69
CA GLY A 158 -2.02 -17.84 -15.98
C GLY A 158 -2.58 -17.01 -14.82
N PRO A 159 -3.76 -17.37 -14.28
CA PRO A 159 -4.30 -16.72 -13.11
C PRO A 159 -3.38 -16.84 -11.89
N VAL A 160 -3.18 -15.75 -11.13
CA VAL A 160 -2.30 -15.72 -9.95
C VAL A 160 -2.72 -16.74 -8.91
N TYR A 161 -4.02 -16.99 -8.78
CA TYR A 161 -4.53 -18.01 -7.85
C TYR A 161 -3.97 -19.41 -8.10
N GLN A 162 -3.31 -19.70 -9.23
CA GLN A 162 -2.68 -21.00 -9.47
C GLN A 162 -1.27 -21.09 -8.87
N VAL A 163 -0.60 -19.96 -8.68
CA VAL A 163 0.82 -19.88 -8.33
C VAL A 163 1.09 -19.17 -6.99
N CYS A 164 0.17 -18.36 -6.44
CA CYS A 164 0.33 -17.68 -5.14
C CYS A 164 0.44 -18.64 -3.96
N ASP A 165 1.18 -18.30 -2.91
CA ASP A 165 1.04 -19.02 -1.65
C ASP A 165 -0.32 -18.72 -0.96
N LEU A 166 -0.61 -19.36 0.16
CA LEU A 166 -1.92 -19.19 0.80
C LEU A 166 -2.13 -17.80 1.41
N GLU A 167 -1.05 -17.10 1.77
CA GLU A 167 -1.12 -15.76 2.35
C GLU A 167 -1.40 -14.73 1.24
N ASP A 168 -0.65 -14.80 0.15
CA ASP A 168 -0.90 -14.04 -1.06
C ASP A 168 -2.32 -14.26 -1.59
N CYS A 169 -2.77 -15.52 -1.63
CA CYS A 169 -4.13 -15.82 -2.05
C CYS A 169 -5.20 -15.28 -1.08
N TRP A 170 -4.87 -15.11 0.21
CA TRP A 170 -5.76 -14.42 1.16
C TRP A 170 -5.86 -12.93 0.88
N TYR A 171 -4.73 -12.25 0.65
CA TYR A 171 -4.73 -10.83 0.30
C TYR A 171 -5.55 -10.58 -0.97
N LEU A 172 -5.33 -11.37 -2.02
CA LEU A 172 -6.09 -11.26 -3.26
C LEU A 172 -7.57 -11.61 -3.10
N LEU A 173 -7.93 -12.54 -2.19
CA LEU A 173 -9.34 -12.84 -1.90
C LEU A 173 -10.05 -11.59 -1.36
N MET A 174 -9.40 -10.91 -0.42
CA MET A 174 -9.96 -9.69 0.19
C MET A 174 -10.05 -8.54 -0.83
N VAL A 175 -9.03 -8.40 -1.68
CA VAL A 175 -9.04 -7.47 -2.81
C VAL A 175 -10.22 -7.74 -3.74
N ALA A 176 -10.41 -9.00 -4.16
CA ALA A 176 -11.53 -9.40 -5.00
C ALA A 176 -12.88 -9.12 -4.33
N ARG A 177 -12.99 -9.33 -3.01
CA ARG A 177 -14.21 -9.00 -2.26
C ARG A 177 -14.52 -7.52 -2.28
N TYR A 178 -13.53 -6.67 -2.00
CA TYR A 178 -13.73 -5.22 -1.90
C TYR A 178 -14.05 -4.58 -3.26
N MET A 179 -13.57 -5.17 -4.35
CA MET A 179 -13.83 -4.69 -5.70
C MET A 179 -14.98 -5.43 -6.39
N ASP A 180 -15.75 -6.25 -5.67
CA ASP A 180 -16.88 -7.04 -6.20
C ASP A 180 -16.51 -7.89 -7.44
N MET A 181 -15.33 -8.50 -7.41
CA MET A 181 -14.81 -9.40 -8.45
C MET A 181 -15.20 -10.85 -8.14
N GLU A 182 -16.45 -11.22 -8.41
CA GLU A 182 -17.05 -12.50 -8.00
C GLU A 182 -16.30 -13.74 -8.52
N SER A 183 -15.83 -13.70 -9.77
CA SER A 183 -15.11 -14.82 -10.41
C SER A 183 -13.79 -15.10 -9.69
N GLU A 184 -13.01 -14.05 -9.46
CA GLU A 184 -11.71 -14.09 -8.78
C GLU A 184 -11.90 -14.50 -7.32
N PHE A 185 -12.90 -13.93 -6.65
CA PHE A 185 -13.26 -14.30 -5.28
C PHE A 185 -13.61 -15.79 -5.17
N GLY A 186 -14.40 -16.32 -6.11
CA GLY A 186 -14.75 -17.74 -6.17
C GLY A 186 -13.52 -18.65 -6.32
N LYS A 187 -12.58 -18.30 -7.20
CA LYS A 187 -11.36 -19.10 -7.42
C LYS A 187 -10.38 -19.07 -6.26
N LEU A 188 -10.19 -17.89 -5.65
CA LEU A 188 -9.31 -17.73 -4.50
C LEU A 188 -9.87 -18.41 -3.26
N SER A 189 -11.18 -18.31 -3.02
CA SER A 189 -11.84 -19.00 -1.92
C SER A 189 -11.81 -20.52 -2.08
N GLU A 190 -12.06 -21.03 -3.28
CA GLU A 190 -11.91 -22.45 -3.62
C GLU A 190 -10.51 -22.96 -3.26
N ARG A 191 -9.45 -22.23 -3.66
CA ARG A 191 -8.06 -22.59 -3.33
C ARG A 191 -7.83 -22.67 -1.83
N LEU A 192 -8.27 -21.67 -1.08
CA LEU A 192 -8.10 -21.61 0.37
C LEU A 192 -8.86 -22.74 1.09
N ILE A 193 -10.08 -23.07 0.63
CA ILE A 193 -10.89 -24.15 1.19
C ILE A 193 -10.27 -25.52 0.87
N ARG A 194 -9.71 -25.72 -0.33
CA ARG A 194 -9.08 -26.98 -0.74
C ARG A 194 -7.69 -27.20 -0.14
N ALA A 195 -7.05 -26.15 0.37
CA ALA A 195 -5.70 -26.24 0.91
C ALA A 195 -5.60 -27.27 2.04
N LYS A 196 -4.58 -28.14 2.00
CA LYS A 196 -4.33 -29.17 3.03
C LYS A 196 -3.89 -28.53 4.35
N VAL A 197 -2.94 -27.60 4.27
CA VAL A 197 -2.52 -26.76 5.41
C VAL A 197 -3.42 -25.53 5.44
N GLY A 198 -3.89 -25.16 6.64
CA GLY A 198 -4.79 -24.03 6.77
C GLY A 198 -4.01 -22.73 6.77
N TYR A 199 -4.52 -21.73 6.07
CA TYR A 199 -4.06 -20.37 6.26
C TYR A 199 -4.49 -19.86 7.63
N ILE A 200 -3.58 -19.15 8.30
CA ILE A 200 -3.80 -18.54 9.58
C ILE A 200 -3.55 -17.04 9.41
N ASN A 201 -4.62 -16.24 9.46
CA ASN A 201 -4.49 -14.79 9.43
C ASN A 201 -4.03 -14.30 10.82
N GLU A 202 -2.75 -13.95 10.95
CA GLU A 202 -2.17 -13.47 12.20
C GLU A 202 -2.77 -12.14 12.67
N ARG A 203 -3.21 -11.27 11.74
CA ARG A 203 -3.85 -9.98 12.06
C ARG A 203 -5.15 -10.18 12.83
N LEU A 204 -5.94 -11.19 12.45
CA LEU A 204 -7.23 -11.51 13.07
C LEU A 204 -7.13 -12.35 14.35
N GLN A 205 -5.96 -12.91 14.68
CA GLN A 205 -5.80 -13.68 15.93
C GLN A 205 -5.96 -12.83 17.20
N ARG A 206 -5.86 -11.50 17.09
CA ARG A 206 -5.80 -10.61 18.27
C ARG A 206 -7.14 -10.34 18.94
N ARG A 207 -8.29 -10.65 18.33
CA ARG A 207 -9.63 -10.71 18.96
C ARG A 207 -10.70 -11.07 17.91
N PRO A 208 -11.50 -12.14 18.08
CA PRO A 208 -12.71 -12.30 17.27
C PRO A 208 -13.72 -11.19 17.60
N PRO A 209 -14.43 -10.61 16.62
CA PRO A 209 -15.54 -9.71 16.89
C PRO A 209 -16.60 -10.43 17.72
N ARG A 210 -17.10 -9.80 18.79
CA ARG A 210 -18.31 -10.28 19.44
C ARG A 210 -19.48 -9.98 18.49
N TYR A 211 -20.13 -11.02 17.99
CA TYR A 211 -21.41 -10.91 17.29
C TYR A 211 -22.37 -10.09 18.17
N GLY A 212 -22.72 -8.87 17.76
CA GLY A 212 -23.74 -8.08 18.46
C GLY A 212 -23.66 -6.58 18.32
N ASP A 213 -22.47 -5.98 18.14
CA ASP A 213 -22.33 -4.53 17.99
C ASP A 213 -21.26 -4.23 16.94
N TYR A 214 -21.58 -3.33 16.01
CA TYR A 214 -20.83 -2.91 14.82
C TYR A 214 -20.92 -3.81 13.58
N ASP A 215 -21.03 -3.16 12.42
CA ASP A 215 -20.91 -3.74 11.09
C ASP A 215 -19.72 -4.72 11.07
N PRO A 216 -19.95 -6.03 10.87
CA PRO A 216 -18.91 -7.02 11.09
C PRO A 216 -17.81 -6.80 10.06
N ASP A 217 -16.58 -6.62 10.54
CA ASP A 217 -15.41 -6.51 9.69
C ASP A 217 -15.45 -7.60 8.60
N PRO A 218 -15.54 -7.21 7.31
CA PRO A 218 -15.68 -8.17 6.22
C PRO A 218 -14.52 -9.16 6.21
N GLU A 219 -13.32 -8.75 6.64
CA GLU A 219 -12.16 -9.63 6.74
C GLU A 219 -12.38 -10.74 7.77
N ALA A 220 -12.82 -10.39 8.97
CA ALA A 220 -13.14 -11.35 10.02
C ALA A 220 -14.25 -12.31 9.58
N THR A 221 -15.31 -11.80 8.96
CA THR A 221 -16.46 -12.60 8.53
C THR A 221 -16.05 -13.66 7.50
N ILE A 222 -15.31 -13.24 6.47
CA ILE A 222 -14.82 -14.12 5.41
C ILE A 222 -13.83 -15.14 5.96
N TYR A 223 -12.95 -14.74 6.89
CA TYR A 223 -11.99 -15.63 7.53
C TYR A 223 -12.68 -16.81 8.21
N TRP A 224 -13.70 -16.53 9.03
CA TRP A 224 -14.45 -17.56 9.73
C TRP A 224 -15.25 -18.45 8.79
N ALA A 225 -15.81 -17.89 7.71
CA ALA A 225 -16.52 -18.64 6.69
C ALA A 225 -15.60 -19.61 5.94
N ILE A 226 -14.40 -19.17 5.51
CA ILE A 226 -13.39 -20.03 4.88
C ILE A 226 -12.97 -21.15 5.83
N ARG A 227 -12.72 -20.83 7.11
CA ARG A 227 -12.33 -21.82 8.11
C ARG A 227 -13.40 -22.89 8.31
N ARG A 228 -14.68 -22.49 8.39
CA ARG A 228 -15.83 -23.40 8.49
C ARG A 228 -15.97 -24.24 7.23
N ALA A 229 -15.92 -23.62 6.06
CA ALA A 229 -16.02 -24.29 4.77
C ALA A 229 -14.93 -25.36 4.60
N ARG A 230 -13.70 -25.09 5.03
CA ARG A 230 -12.59 -26.04 5.00
C ARG A 230 -12.85 -27.29 5.86
N GLN A 231 -13.40 -27.11 7.06
CA GLN A 231 -13.78 -28.24 7.93
C GLN A 231 -14.88 -29.09 7.29
N SER A 232 -15.94 -28.45 6.79
CA SER A 232 -17.04 -29.11 6.09
C SER A 232 -16.57 -29.82 4.82
N PHE A 233 -15.66 -29.20 4.07
CA PHE A 233 -15.09 -29.75 2.85
C PHE A 233 -14.27 -31.02 3.11
N GLY A 234 -13.48 -31.06 4.18
CA GLY A 234 -12.74 -32.27 4.56
C GLY A 234 -13.68 -33.46 4.84
N LEU A 235 -14.80 -33.22 5.53
CA LEU A 235 -15.83 -34.24 5.78
C LEU A 235 -16.52 -34.67 4.47
N PHE A 236 -16.87 -33.70 3.62
CA PHE A 236 -17.49 -33.94 2.32
C PHE A 236 -16.61 -34.79 1.41
N GLN A 237 -15.31 -34.48 1.30
CA GLN A 237 -14.35 -35.28 0.55
C GLN A 237 -14.25 -36.71 1.08
N ALA A 238 -14.14 -36.88 2.40
CA ALA A 238 -14.06 -38.20 3.01
C ALA A 238 -15.31 -39.05 2.70
N GLN A 239 -16.50 -38.44 2.73
CA GLN A 239 -17.75 -39.10 2.36
C GLN A 239 -17.80 -39.45 0.88
N HIS A 240 -17.44 -38.53 0.00
CA HIS A 240 -17.40 -38.75 -1.45
C HIS A 240 -16.50 -39.94 -1.82
N THR A 241 -15.30 -40.00 -1.23
CA THR A 241 -14.36 -41.11 -1.41
C THR A 241 -14.93 -42.42 -0.86
N ARG A 242 -15.54 -42.40 0.34
CA ARG A 242 -16.13 -43.59 0.97
C ARG A 242 -17.28 -44.18 0.15
N CYS A 243 -18.13 -43.32 -0.42
CA CYS A 243 -19.30 -43.72 -1.19
C CYS A 243 -18.98 -44.05 -2.66
N ARG A 244 -17.72 -43.90 -3.10
CA ARG A 244 -17.27 -44.11 -4.50
C ARG A 244 -18.15 -43.40 -5.52
N TRP A 245 -18.56 -42.17 -5.23
CA TRP A 245 -19.33 -41.38 -6.20
C TRP A 245 -18.46 -41.11 -7.44
N THR A 246 -19.00 -41.42 -8.62
CA THR A 246 -18.29 -41.34 -9.91
C THR A 246 -18.75 -40.15 -10.77
N GLY A 247 -19.40 -39.15 -10.18
CA GLY A 247 -19.90 -37.95 -10.86
C GLY A 247 -19.42 -36.66 -10.20
N ARG A 248 -19.58 -35.53 -10.90
CA ARG A 248 -19.33 -34.20 -10.34
C ARG A 248 -20.30 -33.96 -9.18
N THR A 249 -19.76 -33.71 -8.00
CA THR A 249 -20.57 -33.38 -6.82
C THR A 249 -20.28 -31.95 -6.41
N GLU A 250 -21.31 -31.13 -6.31
CA GLU A 250 -21.18 -29.74 -5.91
C GLU A 250 -20.99 -29.63 -4.38
N PHE A 251 -19.99 -28.86 -3.98
CA PHE A 251 -19.79 -28.40 -2.60
C PHE A 251 -20.24 -26.94 -2.50
N VAL A 252 -21.12 -26.64 -1.55
CA VAL A 252 -21.69 -25.30 -1.31
C VAL A 252 -21.23 -24.77 0.04
N TRP A 253 -20.89 -23.48 0.11
CA TRP A 253 -20.52 -22.77 1.32
C TRP A 253 -21.11 -21.35 1.32
N ASP A 254 -20.90 -20.62 2.41
CA ASP A 254 -21.58 -19.34 2.72
C ASP A 254 -21.49 -18.28 1.59
N TYR A 255 -20.49 -18.35 0.71
CA TYR A 255 -20.27 -17.37 -0.36
C TYR A 255 -20.18 -17.98 -1.78
N GLY A 256 -20.56 -19.26 -1.97
CA GLY A 256 -20.59 -19.84 -3.31
C GLY A 256 -20.51 -21.36 -3.34
N SER A 257 -20.11 -21.90 -4.48
CA SER A 257 -19.97 -23.34 -4.66
C SER A 257 -18.85 -23.69 -5.64
N PHE A 258 -18.36 -24.93 -5.56
CA PHE A 258 -17.44 -25.51 -6.53
C PHE A 258 -17.56 -27.04 -6.55
N TYR A 259 -17.13 -27.66 -7.66
CA TYR A 259 -17.31 -29.10 -7.88
C TYR A 259 -16.14 -29.95 -7.41
N LEU A 260 -16.42 -31.12 -6.86
CA LEU A 260 -15.45 -32.20 -6.65
C LEU A 260 -15.24 -33.04 -7.91
#